data_AF-A0A829ZWD6-F1
#
_entry.id   AF-A0A829ZWD6-F1
#
_cell.length_a   1.000
_cell.length_b   1.000
_cell.length_c   1.000
_cell.angle_alpha   90.00
_cell.angle_beta   90.00
_cell.angle_gamma   90.00
#
_symmetry.space_group_name_H-M   'P 1'
#
loop_
_entity.id
_entity.type
_entity.pdbx_description
1 polymer ?
#
loop_
_entity_poly.entity_id
_entity_poly.type
_entity_poly.pdbx_seq_one_letter_code
_entity_poly.pdbx_strand_id
1 'polypeptide(L)'
;MVTNLRLLRVRKGLTLKYMAAQIGLNETWYCRMERGQNYIPPHYRKKTAEFFGVPVSEICDEATGRPVLVDNCTSSTVYHPGGWPRS
;
A
#
# COMPACT_ATOMS: atom_id res chain seq x y z
N MET A 1 -4.44 -8.14 11.84
CA MET A 1 -4.35 -7.99 10.37
C MET A 1 -3.50 -6.79 10.03
N VAL A 2 -2.63 -6.95 9.03
CA VAL A 2 -1.82 -5.87 8.44
C VAL A 2 -2.33 -5.65 7.02
N THR A 3 -2.37 -4.41 6.55
CA THR A 3 -2.70 -4.10 5.15
C THR A 3 -1.43 -3.88 4.35
N ASN A 4 -1.49 -4.12 3.03
CA ASN A 4 -0.34 -3.87 2.16
C ASN A 4 0.08 -2.38 2.17
N LEU A 5 -0.90 -1.49 2.32
CA LEU A 5 -0.69 -0.05 2.57
C LEU A 5 0.30 0.23 3.70
N ARG A 6 0.10 -0.42 4.85
CA ARG A 6 1.00 -0.27 6.00
C ARG A 6 2.39 -0.81 5.69
N LEU A 7 2.50 -1.94 4.98
CA LEU A 7 3.79 -2.51 4.59
C LEU A 7 4.56 -1.56 3.67
N LEU A 8 3.91 -1.02 2.64
CA LEU A 8 4.51 -0.07 1.70
C LEU A 8 5.01 1.19 2.42
N ARG A 9 4.22 1.74 3.34
CA ARG A 9 4.62 2.90 4.13
C ARG A 9 5.84 2.60 5.00
N VAL A 10 5.83 1.48 5.74
CA VAL A 10 6.93 1.09 6.64
C VAL A 10 8.20 0.78 5.87
N ARG A 11 8.11 0.10 4.71
CA ARG A 11 9.26 -0.16 3.83
C ARG A 11 9.94 1.12 3.33
N LYS A 12 9.17 2.18 3.10
CA LYS A 12 9.71 3.51 2.75
C LYS A 12 10.12 4.35 3.96
N GLY A 13 9.98 3.84 5.19
CA GLY A 13 10.33 4.57 6.42
C GLY A 13 9.45 5.80 6.70
N LEU A 14 8.24 5.84 6.15
CA LEU A 14 7.38 7.03 6.23
C LEU A 14 6.49 7.03 7.47
N THR A 15 6.27 8.21 8.04
CA THR A 15 5.28 8.39 9.12
C THR A 15 3.87 8.50 8.54
N LEU A 16 2.85 8.20 9.35
CA LEU A 16 1.45 8.37 8.98
C LEU A 16 1.17 9.83 8.59
N LYS A 17 1.60 10.77 9.43
CA LYS A 17 1.50 12.22 9.19
C LYS A 17 2.08 12.64 7.85
N TYR A 18 3.31 12.22 7.54
CA TYR A 18 3.97 12.58 6.29
C TYR A 18 3.20 12.02 5.08
N MET A 19 2.87 10.73 5.14
CA MET A 19 2.16 10.06 4.06
C MET A 19 0.79 10.73 3.80
N ALA A 20 0.02 10.98 4.86
CA ALA A 20 -1.27 11.63 4.78
C ALA A 20 -1.17 13.04 4.18
N ALA A 21 -0.16 13.82 4.56
CA ALA A 21 0.10 15.13 3.97
C ALA A 21 0.41 15.06 2.46
N GLN A 22 1.21 14.09 2.01
CA GLN A 22 1.54 13.93 0.59
C GLN A 22 0.32 13.63 -0.27
N ILE A 23 -0.57 12.75 0.20
CA ILE A 23 -1.79 12.43 -0.53
C ILE A 23 -2.91 13.46 -0.33
N GLY A 24 -2.78 14.38 0.64
CA GLY A 24 -3.78 15.41 0.95
C GLY A 24 -4.95 14.86 1.78
N LEU A 25 -4.66 13.94 2.69
CA LEU A 25 -5.64 13.15 3.43
C LEU A 25 -5.42 13.36 4.94
N ASN A 26 -6.47 13.18 5.73
CA ASN A 26 -6.36 13.28 7.19
C ASN A 26 -5.59 12.07 7.76
N GLU A 27 -4.64 12.30 8.67
CA GLU A 27 -3.81 11.25 9.27
C GLU A 27 -4.64 10.14 9.94
N THR A 28 -5.66 10.49 10.72
CA THR A 28 -6.56 9.53 11.38
C THR A 28 -7.30 8.69 10.36
N TRP A 29 -7.71 9.29 9.25
CA TRP A 29 -8.42 8.58 8.19
C TRP A 29 -7.49 7.62 7.45
N TYR A 30 -6.25 8.04 7.18
CA TYR A 30 -5.21 7.16 6.63
C TYR A 30 -4.90 5.99 7.57
N CYS A 31 -4.80 6.24 8.88
CA CYS A 31 -4.60 5.21 9.90
C CYS A 31 -5.75 4.17 9.89
N ARG A 32 -7.00 4.60 9.75
CA ARG A 32 -8.16 3.69 9.62
C ARG A 32 -8.09 2.84 8.36
N MET A 33 -7.61 3.40 7.24
CA MET A 33 -7.38 2.63 6.00
C MET A 33 -6.31 1.57 6.21
N GLU A 34 -5.18 1.91 6.85
CA GLU A 34 -4.11 0.94 7.15
C GLU A 34 -4.57 -0.21 8.06
N ARG A 35 -5.63 0.01 8.83
CA ARG A 35 -6.24 -0.98 9.73
C ARG A 35 -7.36 -1.78 9.08
N GLY A 36 -7.70 -1.52 7.81
CA GLY A 36 -8.84 -2.13 7.12
C GLY A 36 -10.20 -1.66 7.64
N GLN A 37 -10.24 -0.62 8.48
CA GLN A 37 -11.47 -0.08 9.07
C GLN A 37 -12.18 0.89 8.12
N ASN A 38 -11.50 1.35 7.08
CA ASN A 38 -12.05 2.24 6.08
C ASN A 38 -11.57 1.85 4.68
N TYR A 39 -12.40 2.11 3.67
CA TYR A 39 -12.04 1.93 2.26
C TYR A 39 -11.16 3.08 1.75
N ILE A 40 -10.44 2.87 0.65
CA ILE A 40 -9.74 3.94 -0.06
C ILE A 40 -10.69 4.54 -1.10
N PRO A 41 -11.01 5.84 -1.01
CA PRO A 41 -11.89 6.49 -1.96
C PRO A 41 -11.27 6.51 -3.36
N PRO A 42 -12.08 6.40 -4.44
CA PRO A 42 -11.59 6.32 -5.81
C PRO A 42 -10.57 7.41 -6.18
N HIS A 43 -10.83 8.65 -5.76
CA HIS A 43 -9.96 9.79 -6.02
C HIS A 43 -8.53 9.64 -5.46
N TYR A 44 -8.37 8.92 -4.35
CA TYR A 44 -7.07 8.72 -3.71
C TYR A 44 -6.37 7.44 -4.15
N ARG A 45 -7.07 6.48 -4.78
CA ARG A 45 -6.50 5.20 -5.19
C ARG A 45 -5.31 5.38 -6.12
N LYS A 46 -5.51 6.14 -7.22
CA LYS A 46 -4.47 6.41 -8.21
C LYS A 46 -3.30 7.20 -7.64
N LYS A 47 -3.59 8.28 -6.89
CA LYS A 47 -2.54 9.10 -6.25
C LYS A 47 -1.69 8.30 -5.26
N THR A 48 -2.32 7.41 -4.49
CA THR A 48 -1.62 6.55 -3.53
C THR A 48 -0.78 5.49 -4.24
N ALA A 49 -1.31 4.90 -5.32
CA ALA A 49 -0.61 3.96 -6.21
C ALA A 49 0.64 4.58 -6.83
N GLU A 50 0.49 5.76 -7.44
CA GLU A 50 1.58 6.53 -8.03
C GLU A 50 2.65 6.89 -6.99
N PHE A 51 2.25 7.33 -5.79
CA PHE A 51 3.19 7.66 -4.72
C PHE A 51 4.02 6.44 -4.27
N PHE A 52 3.41 5.26 -4.21
CA PHE A 52 4.12 4.04 -3.86
C PHE A 52 4.85 3.39 -5.04
N GLY A 53 4.49 3.72 -6.28
CA GLY A 53 5.03 3.10 -7.49
C GLY A 53 4.49 1.67 -7.70
N VAL A 54 3.27 1.41 -7.28
CA VAL A 54 2.61 0.09 -7.35
C VAL A 54 1.26 0.23 -8.06
N PRO A 55 0.71 -0.84 -8.66
CA PRO A 55 -0.65 -0.80 -9.21
C PRO A 55 -1.71 -0.61 -8.11
N VAL A 56 -2.89 -0.11 -8.48
CA VAL A 56 -4.00 0.11 -7.53
C VAL A 56 -4.43 -1.18 -6.84
N SER A 57 -4.41 -2.30 -7.57
CA SER A 57 -4.73 -3.64 -7.07
C SER A 57 -3.87 -4.10 -5.89
N GLU A 58 -2.63 -3.60 -5.75
CA GLU A 58 -1.77 -3.89 -4.59
C GLU A 58 -2.21 -3.11 -3.34
N ILE A 59 -2.91 -1.99 -3.51
CA ILE A 59 -3.33 -1.11 -2.43
C ILE A 59 -4.73 -1.47 -1.96
N CYS A 60 -5.66 -1.65 -2.91
CA CYS A 60 -7.03 -2.03 -2.66
C CYS A 60 -7.68 -2.73 -3.84
N ASP A 61 -8.76 -3.43 -3.55
CA ASP A 61 -9.70 -3.92 -4.55
C ASP A 61 -10.31 -2.75 -5.34
N GLU A 62 -10.22 -2.80 -6.67
CA GLU A 62 -10.65 -1.69 -7.55
C GLU A 62 -12.17 -1.50 -7.59
N ALA A 63 -12.94 -2.56 -7.35
CA ALA A 63 -14.40 -2.48 -7.35
C ALA A 63 -14.93 -1.91 -6.02
N THR A 64 -14.38 -2.36 -4.90
CA THR A 64 -14.91 -2.08 -3.55
C THR A 64 -14.11 -1.03 -2.78
N GLY A 65 -12.84 -0.80 -3.14
CA GLY A 65 -11.91 0.05 -2.41
C GLY A 65 -11.43 -0.52 -1.08
N ARG A 66 -11.70 -1.82 -0.82
CA ARG A 66 -11.24 -2.50 0.39
C ARG A 66 -9.71 -2.62 0.34
N PRO A 67 -8.98 -2.19 1.39
CA PRO A 67 -7.53 -2.33 1.42
C PRO A 67 -7.12 -3.81 1.32
N VAL A 68 -6.05 -4.10 0.58
CA VAL A 68 -5.52 -5.46 0.51
C VAL A 68 -4.97 -5.85 1.87
N LEU A 69 -5.49 -6.96 2.41
CA LEU A 69 -5.04 -7.56 3.64
C LEU A 69 -3.92 -8.55 3.31
N VAL A 70 -2.82 -8.43 4.02
CA VAL A 70 -1.65 -9.28 3.86
C VAL A 70 -1.51 -10.12 5.11
N ASP A 71 -1.55 -11.44 4.92
CA ASP A 71 -1.23 -12.37 5.99
C ASP A 71 0.29 -12.40 6.12
N ASN A 72 0.79 -12.19 7.33
CA ASN A 72 2.21 -12.19 7.63
C ASN A 72 2.90 -13.57 7.40
N CYS A 73 2.19 -14.56 6.83
CA CYS A 73 2.68 -15.90 6.52
C CYS A 73 3.11 -16.10 5.06
N THR A 74 2.82 -15.19 4.12
CA THR A 74 3.34 -15.30 2.74
C THR A 74 4.76 -14.72 2.62
N SER A 75 5.70 -15.30 3.38
CA SER A 75 7.08 -15.45 2.90
C SER A 75 7.19 -16.79 2.21
N SER A 76 6.69 -16.89 0.99
CA SER A 76 7.04 -17.93 0.02
C SER A 76 6.41 -17.56 -1.31
N THR A 77 7.21 -17.63 -2.39
CA THR A 77 6.84 -17.43 -3.81
C THR A 77 6.30 -16.02 -4.14
N VAL A 78 7.03 -15.09 -4.77
CA VAL A 78 7.97 -15.26 -5.88
C VAL A 78 9.02 -14.13 -5.86
N TYR A 79 10.27 -14.49 -5.59
CA TYR A 79 11.45 -13.71 -5.99
C TYR A 79 11.76 -14.17 -7.42
N HIS A 80 11.48 -13.36 -8.44
CA HIS A 80 12.12 -13.58 -9.75
C HIS A 80 13.51 -12.93 -9.65
N PRO A 81 14.61 -13.71 -9.60
CA PRO A 81 15.93 -13.09 -9.66
C PRO A 81 16.08 -12.53 -11.07
N GLY A 82 16.16 -11.19 -11.17
CA GLY A 82 16.73 -10.57 -12.34
C GLY A 82 18.08 -11.22 -12.62
N GLY A 83 18.20 -11.81 -13.81
CA GLY A 83 19.46 -12.30 -14.32
C GLY A 83 20.48 -11.18 -14.32
N TRP A 84 21.64 -11.45 -13.71
CA TRP A 84 22.82 -10.62 -13.89
C TRP A 84 23.51 -11.02 -15.21
N PRO A 85 24.08 -10.06 -15.96
CA PRO A 85 24.73 -10.37 -17.23
C PRO A 85 26.03 -11.13 -16.96
N ARG A 86 26.29 -12.19 -17.72
CA ARG A 86 27.64 -12.79 -17.76
C ARG A 86 28.46 -12.07 -18.82
N SER A 87 29.57 -11.49 -18.35
CA SER A 87 30.81 -11.19 -19.08
C SER A 87 31.39 -12.43 -19.75
#